data_AF-A0AA88R106-F1
#
_entry.id   AF-A0AA88R106-F1
#
_cell.length_a   1.000
_cell.length_b   1.000
_cell.length_c   1.000
_cell.angle_alpha   90.00
_cell.angle_beta   90.00
_cell.angle_gamma   90.00
#
_symmetry.space_group_name_H-M   'P 1'
#
loop_
_entity.id
_entity.type
_entity.pdbx_description
1 polymer ?
#
loop_
_entity_poly.entity_id
_entity_poly.type
_entity_poly.pdbx_seq_one_letter_code
_entity_poly.pdbx_strand_id
1 'polypeptide(L)'
;MNGNDYVEDDQKRSYNVSSQNNWAYSCSGAFDSEIVNSSDYVKNTTYGISNDIYVTARLCHVSLKYYGFCLRQGKYVVKLHFAEIVYSEGEDHSILGERVFDVYIQDERVQENFNPKVAARGAKKDVILNYTALVKQDHTLRIHLYWAGKGSLFTPPGTNGPLISAISVTPGMKSPQYPFIVQFSVWFSC
;
A
#
# COMPACT_ATOMS: atom_id res chain seq x y z
N MET A 1 -17.01 16.91 6.58
CA MET A 1 -17.12 15.70 5.74
C MET A 1 -16.67 14.51 6.55
N ASN A 2 -17.37 13.39 6.42
CA ASN A 2 -17.34 12.24 7.31
C ASN A 2 -16.46 11.08 6.78
N GLY A 3 -15.25 11.28 6.22
CA GLY A 3 -14.36 10.20 5.76
C GLY A 3 -13.24 9.23 6.24
N ASN A 4 -13.46 7.95 6.40
CA ASN A 4 -14.30 7.06 5.62
C ASN A 4 -14.27 7.32 4.10
N ASP A 5 -13.69 8.43 3.61
CA ASP A 5 -13.63 8.83 2.22
C ASP A 5 -12.19 8.56 1.77
N TYR A 6 -12.00 7.55 0.93
CA TYR A 6 -10.70 7.21 0.36
C TYR A 6 -10.56 7.93 -0.98
N VAL A 7 -9.36 8.45 -1.28
CA VAL A 7 -9.04 8.93 -2.62
C VAL A 7 -8.58 7.72 -3.43
N GLU A 8 -9.25 7.45 -4.53
CA GLU A 8 -8.89 6.33 -5.39
C GLU A 8 -7.51 6.52 -6.02
N ASP A 9 -6.74 5.43 -6.01
CA ASP A 9 -5.47 5.31 -6.70
C ASP A 9 -5.64 4.36 -7.90
N ASP A 10 -6.45 4.77 -8.87
CA ASP A 10 -6.86 3.98 -10.05
C ASP A 10 -5.91 4.12 -11.25
N GLN A 11 -4.86 4.94 -11.09
CA GLN A 11 -3.95 5.29 -12.18
C GLN A 11 -3.15 4.06 -12.62
N LYS A 12 -3.19 3.78 -13.92
CA LYS A 12 -2.53 2.61 -14.52
C LYS A 12 -1.11 2.89 -15.02
N ARG A 13 -0.40 3.75 -14.31
CA ARG A 13 0.96 4.19 -14.64
C ARG A 13 1.94 3.69 -13.59
N SER A 14 3.22 3.65 -13.95
CA SER A 14 4.28 3.33 -13.00
C SER A 14 4.55 4.47 -12.01
N TYR A 15 3.99 5.66 -12.20
CA TYR A 15 4.07 6.75 -11.23
C TYR A 15 2.87 7.68 -11.40
N ASN A 16 2.51 8.37 -10.32
CA ASN A 16 1.53 9.45 -10.34
C ASN A 16 1.80 10.46 -9.22
N VAL A 17 1.39 11.70 -9.45
CA VAL A 17 1.28 12.75 -8.43
C VAL A 17 -0.19 13.10 -8.27
N SER A 18 -0.68 13.23 -7.05
CA SER A 18 -2.06 13.56 -6.77
C SER A 18 -2.42 14.96 -7.32
N SER A 19 -3.69 15.18 -7.67
CA SER A 19 -4.16 16.47 -8.17
C SER A 19 -3.96 17.63 -7.17
N GLN A 20 -3.92 17.30 -5.87
CA GLN A 20 -3.67 18.25 -4.78
C GLN A 20 -2.17 18.43 -4.48
N ASN A 21 -1.29 17.73 -5.21
CA ASN A 21 0.18 17.70 -5.00
C ASN A 21 0.59 17.33 -3.56
N ASN A 22 -0.28 16.63 -2.84
CA ASN A 22 -0.09 16.26 -1.45
C ASN A 22 0.46 14.84 -1.27
N TRP A 23 0.36 14.00 -2.30
CA TRP A 23 1.01 12.70 -2.29
C TRP A 23 1.37 12.25 -3.70
N ALA A 24 2.27 11.28 -3.79
CA ALA A 24 2.66 10.64 -5.04
C ALA A 24 3.04 9.18 -4.79
N TYR A 25 3.10 8.40 -5.86
CA TYR A 25 3.72 7.09 -5.82
C TYR A 25 4.62 6.86 -7.02
N SER A 26 5.53 5.91 -6.85
CA SER A 26 6.30 5.32 -7.94
C SER A 26 6.40 3.80 -7.78
N CYS A 27 6.40 3.13 -8.91
CA CYS A 27 6.38 1.70 -9.08
C CYS A 27 7.52 1.33 -10.02
N SER A 28 8.32 0.35 -9.65
CA SER A 28 9.43 -0.13 -10.47
C SER A 28 9.56 -1.65 -10.42
N GLY A 29 10.29 -2.16 -11.40
CA GLY A 29 10.35 -3.58 -11.74
C GLY A 29 9.75 -3.82 -13.14
N ALA A 30 10.24 -4.85 -13.81
CA ALA A 30 9.69 -5.29 -15.09
C ALA A 30 8.78 -6.49 -14.85
N PHE A 31 7.66 -6.53 -15.58
CA PHE A 31 6.92 -7.76 -15.79
C PHE A 31 7.75 -8.63 -16.74
N ASP A 32 7.78 -9.95 -16.51
CA ASP A 32 8.49 -10.91 -17.39
C ASP A 32 7.79 -11.07 -18.77
N SER A 33 6.80 -10.21 -19.06
CA SER A 33 6.15 -10.08 -20.36
C SER A 33 6.69 -8.84 -21.09
N GLU A 34 7.00 -9.00 -22.38
CA GLU A 34 7.41 -7.90 -23.27
C GLU A 34 6.36 -6.78 -23.43
N ILE A 35 5.16 -7.00 -22.88
CA ILE A 35 4.07 -6.02 -22.84
C ILE A 35 3.62 -5.91 -21.37
N VAL A 36 4.02 -4.82 -20.71
CA VAL A 36 3.45 -4.42 -19.43
C VAL A 36 2.05 -3.87 -19.70
N ASN A 37 1.01 -4.56 -19.25
CA ASN A 37 -0.35 -4.05 -19.38
C ASN A 37 -0.66 -3.10 -18.22
N SER A 38 -1.40 -2.04 -18.52
CA SER A 38 -2.02 -1.14 -17.56
C SER A 38 -2.78 -1.88 -16.41
N SER A 39 -3.33 -3.06 -16.67
CA SER A 39 -3.97 -3.96 -15.69
C SER A 39 -3.01 -4.66 -14.73
N ASP A 40 -1.70 -4.48 -14.91
CA ASP A 40 -0.71 -5.16 -14.09
C ASP A 40 -0.32 -4.38 -12.85
N TYR A 41 -0.51 -3.06 -12.88
CA TYR A 41 -0.29 -2.17 -11.74
C TYR A 41 -1.48 -2.10 -10.79
N VAL A 42 -2.70 -2.39 -11.26
CA VAL A 42 -3.92 -2.37 -10.44
C VAL A 42 -4.65 -3.68 -10.63
N LYS A 43 -4.78 -4.45 -9.55
CA LYS A 43 -5.51 -5.73 -9.53
C LYS A 43 -6.84 -5.54 -8.82
N ASN A 44 -7.87 -6.21 -9.32
CA ASN A 44 -9.20 -6.20 -8.75
C ASN A 44 -9.69 -7.62 -8.45
N THR A 45 -10.60 -7.76 -7.50
CA THR A 45 -11.30 -9.02 -7.22
C THR A 45 -12.75 -8.75 -6.84
N THR A 46 -13.67 -9.49 -7.43
CA THR A 46 -15.12 -9.30 -7.20
C THR A 46 -15.70 -10.31 -6.21
N TYR A 47 -14.92 -11.32 -5.78
CA TYR A 47 -15.43 -12.47 -5.05
C TYR A 47 -14.84 -12.57 -3.63
N GLY A 48 -15.72 -12.65 -2.62
CA GLY A 48 -15.34 -13.01 -1.24
C GLY A 48 -14.88 -11.87 -0.33
N ILE A 49 -14.95 -10.61 -0.78
CA ILE A 49 -14.55 -9.44 0.01
C ILE A 49 -15.77 -8.56 0.30
N SER A 50 -16.02 -8.27 1.58
CA SER A 50 -17.19 -7.50 2.04
C SER A 50 -16.97 -5.98 2.11
N ASN A 51 -15.73 -5.53 1.95
CA ASN A 51 -15.31 -4.13 2.13
C ASN A 51 -14.68 -3.57 0.86
N ASP A 52 -15.16 -2.40 0.44
CA ASP A 52 -14.85 -1.78 -0.86
C ASP A 52 -13.34 -1.56 -1.07
N ILE A 53 -12.61 -1.15 -0.02
CA ILE A 53 -11.18 -0.82 -0.13
C ILE A 53 -10.26 -2.03 -0.37
N TYR A 54 -10.73 -3.26 -0.17
CA TYR A 54 -9.93 -4.47 -0.39
C TYR A 54 -10.26 -5.16 -1.72
N VAL A 55 -11.23 -4.64 -2.47
CA VAL A 55 -11.58 -5.10 -3.82
C VAL A 55 -10.46 -4.79 -4.82
N THR A 56 -9.72 -3.70 -4.60
CA THR A 56 -8.61 -3.28 -5.45
C THR A 56 -7.30 -3.24 -4.67
N ALA A 57 -6.19 -3.42 -5.40
CA ALA A 57 -4.86 -3.24 -4.84
C ALA A 57 -3.87 -2.80 -5.92
N ARG A 58 -2.95 -1.92 -5.54
CA ARG A 58 -1.78 -1.58 -6.38
C ARG A 58 -0.72 -2.64 -6.22
N LEU A 59 -0.19 -3.09 -7.34
CA LEU A 59 0.84 -4.13 -7.45
C LEU A 59 2.05 -3.58 -8.19
N CYS A 60 3.24 -3.87 -7.66
CA CYS A 60 4.52 -3.59 -8.31
C CYS A 60 5.42 -4.81 -8.26
N HIS A 61 6.30 -4.94 -9.25
CA HIS A 61 7.18 -6.10 -9.36
C HIS A 61 8.34 -6.09 -8.38
N VAL A 62 8.97 -4.93 -8.18
CA VAL A 62 10.18 -4.82 -7.34
C VAL A 62 10.00 -3.81 -6.23
N SER A 63 9.55 -2.61 -6.53
CA SER A 63 9.47 -1.52 -5.55
C SER A 63 8.21 -0.71 -5.76
N LEU A 64 7.47 -0.49 -4.68
CA LEU A 64 6.35 0.43 -4.61
C LEU A 64 6.64 1.47 -3.53
N LYS A 65 6.78 2.73 -3.93
CA LYS A 65 7.05 3.84 -3.03
C LYS A 65 5.86 4.78 -3.02
N TYR A 66 5.45 5.19 -1.83
CA TYR A 66 4.49 6.26 -1.59
C TYR A 66 5.19 7.41 -0.86
N TYR A 67 4.82 8.62 -1.27
CA TYR A 67 5.33 9.86 -0.72
C TYR A 67 4.15 10.71 -0.29
N GLY A 68 4.22 11.19 0.94
CA GLY A 68 3.34 12.21 1.46
C GLY A 68 4.07 13.53 1.59
N PHE A 69 3.51 14.63 1.09
CA PHE A 69 4.14 15.95 1.03
C PHE A 69 3.38 17.00 1.82
N CYS A 70 4.06 18.02 2.34
CA CYS A 70 3.43 19.10 3.12
C CYS A 70 2.89 18.62 4.48
N LEU A 71 3.49 17.61 5.11
CA LEU A 71 3.18 17.26 6.50
C LEU A 71 3.84 18.21 7.47
N ARG A 72 3.14 18.56 8.55
CA ARG A 72 3.75 19.22 9.70
C ARG A 72 4.76 18.28 10.35
N GLN A 73 5.81 18.85 10.95
CA GLN A 73 6.74 18.04 11.73
C GLN A 73 6.01 17.41 12.91
N GLY A 74 6.19 16.11 13.12
CA GLY A 74 5.48 15.41 14.18
C GLY A 74 5.38 13.91 13.96
N LYS A 75 4.76 13.25 14.94
CA LYS A 75 4.48 11.82 14.90
C LYS A 75 3.14 11.58 14.20
N TYR A 76 3.14 10.62 13.30
CA TYR A 76 1.98 10.17 12.55
C TYR A 76 1.76 8.68 12.76
N VAL A 77 0.49 8.28 12.84
CA VAL A 77 0.08 6.89 12.77
C VAL A 77 -0.13 6.55 11.30
N VAL A 78 0.63 5.56 10.82
CA VAL A 78 0.55 5.03 9.46
C VAL A 78 -0.10 3.66 9.53
N LYS A 79 -1.25 3.50 8.89
CA LYS A 79 -1.93 2.21 8.71
C LYS A 79 -1.78 1.75 7.26
N LEU A 80 -1.27 0.55 7.08
CA LEU A 80 -1.11 -0.09 5.79
C LEU A 80 -2.11 -1.25 5.69
N HIS A 81 -3.01 -1.17 4.72
CA HIS A 81 -4.09 -2.13 4.50
C HIS A 81 -3.71 -3.09 3.37
N PHE A 82 -3.79 -4.38 3.66
CA PHE A 82 -3.42 -5.43 2.73
C PHE A 82 -4.52 -6.48 2.64
N ALA A 83 -4.73 -7.02 1.44
CA ALA A 83 -5.41 -8.28 1.20
C ALA A 83 -4.71 -8.99 0.05
N GLU A 84 -4.35 -10.27 0.20
CA GLU A 84 -3.81 -11.04 -0.92
C GLU A 84 -4.97 -11.45 -1.85
N ILE A 85 -5.11 -10.75 -2.97
CA ILE A 85 -6.18 -10.96 -3.95
C ILE A 85 -5.70 -11.64 -5.24
N VAL A 86 -4.38 -11.71 -5.46
CA VAL A 86 -3.77 -12.29 -6.67
C VAL A 86 -3.52 -13.78 -6.47
N TYR A 87 -2.77 -14.15 -5.43
CA TYR A 87 -2.50 -15.54 -5.06
C TYR A 87 -3.62 -16.12 -4.20
N SER A 88 -4.85 -15.98 -4.70
CA SER A 88 -6.06 -16.23 -3.94
C SER A 88 -6.78 -17.50 -4.32
N GLU A 89 -7.29 -17.63 -5.55
CA GLU A 89 -7.97 -18.83 -6.07
C GLU A 89 -7.93 -18.82 -7.61
N GLY A 90 -7.81 -19.98 -8.26
CA GLY A 90 -7.83 -20.11 -9.72
C GLY A 90 -7.45 -21.52 -10.21
N GLU A 91 -7.81 -21.83 -11.46
CA GLU A 91 -7.41 -23.07 -12.17
C GLU A 91 -5.90 -23.11 -12.51
N ASP A 92 -5.18 -22.02 -12.26
CA ASP A 92 -3.81 -21.74 -12.67
C ASP A 92 -2.75 -21.99 -11.57
N HIS A 93 -3.08 -22.74 -10.51
CA HIS A 93 -2.22 -22.97 -9.34
C HIS A 93 -1.87 -21.72 -8.50
N SER A 94 -2.52 -20.58 -8.72
CA SER A 94 -2.30 -19.33 -7.97
C SER A 94 -2.44 -19.47 -6.44
N ILE A 95 -3.20 -20.47 -5.96
CA ILE A 95 -3.32 -20.79 -4.54
C ILE A 95 -1.99 -21.22 -3.89
N LEU A 96 -1.05 -21.76 -4.66
CA LEU A 96 0.29 -22.13 -4.18
C LEU A 96 1.26 -20.95 -4.16
N GLY A 97 0.85 -19.81 -4.71
CA GLY A 97 1.66 -18.61 -4.76
C GLY A 97 1.86 -17.99 -3.38
N GLU A 98 3.09 -17.55 -3.13
CA GLU A 98 3.50 -16.79 -1.96
C GLU A 98 4.04 -15.43 -2.37
N ARG A 99 3.48 -14.38 -1.77
CA ARG A 99 3.98 -13.01 -1.91
C ARG A 99 4.73 -12.64 -0.64
N VAL A 100 5.99 -12.25 -0.79
CA VAL A 100 6.86 -11.86 0.33
C VAL A 100 7.59 -10.58 -0.01
N PHE A 101 7.46 -9.54 0.82
CA PHE A 101 8.16 -8.27 0.63
C PHE A 101 8.47 -7.59 1.97
N ASP A 102 9.41 -6.67 1.97
CA ASP A 102 9.75 -5.85 3.13
C ASP A 102 8.93 -4.55 3.11
N VAL A 103 8.67 -3.99 4.30
CA VAL A 103 8.03 -2.68 4.49
C VAL A 103 9.03 -1.74 5.17
N TYR A 104 9.21 -0.57 4.56
CA TYR A 104 10.01 0.51 5.07
C TYR A 104 9.16 1.75 5.29
N ILE A 105 9.40 2.46 6.38
CA ILE A 105 8.80 3.76 6.68
C ILE A 105 9.91 4.71 7.12
N GLN A 106 9.99 5.88 6.50
CA GLN A 106 11.10 6.82 6.70
C GLN A 106 12.48 6.16 6.57
N ASP A 107 12.60 5.30 5.54
CA ASP A 107 13.82 4.55 5.20
C ASP A 107 14.26 3.49 6.23
N GLU A 108 13.49 3.28 7.30
CA GLU A 108 13.71 2.20 8.27
C GLU A 108 12.86 0.97 7.93
N ARG A 109 13.46 -0.22 7.96
CA ARG A 109 12.73 -1.48 7.75
C ARG A 109 11.88 -1.81 8.97
N VAL A 110 10.58 -1.60 8.87
CA VAL A 110 9.61 -1.83 9.96
C VAL A 110 8.96 -3.22 9.90
N GLN A 111 9.00 -3.88 8.75
CA GLN A 111 8.56 -5.26 8.58
C GLN A 111 9.47 -5.96 7.58
N GLU A 112 10.05 -7.08 7.97
CA GLU A 112 10.82 -7.94 7.08
C GLU A 112 9.99 -9.16 6.67
N ASN A 113 10.15 -9.61 5.42
CA ASN A 113 9.55 -10.85 4.89
C ASN A 113 8.03 -10.92 5.11
N PHE A 114 7.32 -9.80 4.93
CA PHE A 114 5.89 -9.73 5.10
C PHE A 114 5.17 -10.55 4.02
N ASN A 115 4.32 -11.48 4.46
CA ASN A 115 3.41 -12.22 3.59
C ASN A 115 1.96 -11.92 4.03
N PRO A 116 1.21 -11.11 3.26
CA PRO A 116 -0.16 -10.73 3.61
C PRO A 116 -1.09 -11.94 3.79
N LYS A 117 -0.97 -12.95 2.92
CA LYS A 117 -1.80 -14.17 2.94
C LYS A 117 -1.55 -15.01 4.19
N VAL A 118 -0.29 -15.16 4.59
CA VAL A 118 0.07 -15.86 5.83
C VAL A 118 -0.40 -15.08 7.05
N ALA A 119 -0.15 -13.77 7.08
CA ALA A 119 -0.58 -12.90 8.17
C ALA A 119 -2.11 -12.92 8.36
N ALA A 120 -2.87 -12.94 7.26
CA ALA A 120 -4.33 -12.98 7.27
C ALA A 120 -4.91 -14.38 7.50
N ARG A 121 -4.07 -15.43 7.57
CA ARG A 121 -4.47 -16.84 7.62
C ARG A 121 -5.39 -17.21 6.44
N GLY A 122 -5.02 -16.79 5.25
CA GLY A 122 -5.74 -17.06 4.01
C GLY A 122 -5.68 -15.89 3.03
N ALA A 123 -6.05 -16.15 1.78
CA ALA A 123 -6.21 -15.10 0.79
C ALA A 123 -7.56 -14.39 0.94
N LYS A 124 -7.73 -13.23 0.29
CA LYS A 124 -8.95 -12.39 0.33
C LYS A 124 -9.41 -12.01 1.74
N LYS A 125 -8.47 -12.01 2.69
CA LYS A 125 -8.67 -11.58 4.08
C LYS A 125 -7.78 -10.37 4.34
N ASP A 126 -8.31 -9.41 5.10
CA ASP A 126 -7.60 -8.19 5.38
C ASP A 126 -6.59 -8.32 6.52
N VAL A 127 -5.49 -7.58 6.39
CA VAL A 127 -4.50 -7.33 7.42
C VAL A 127 -4.19 -5.85 7.45
N ILE A 128 -4.14 -5.30 8.65
CA ILE A 128 -3.78 -3.90 8.89
C ILE A 128 -2.49 -3.89 9.70
N LEU A 129 -1.43 -3.32 9.14
CA LEU A 129 -0.20 -3.03 9.88
C LEU A 129 -0.23 -1.58 10.36
N ASN A 130 0.01 -1.36 11.65
CA ASN A 130 -0.01 -0.04 12.29
C ASN A 130 1.40 0.33 12.76
N TYR A 131 1.92 1.45 12.24
CA TYR A 131 3.23 1.98 12.60
C TYR A 131 3.15 3.44 13.03
N THR A 132 4.15 3.89 13.76
CA THR A 132 4.35 5.32 14.06
C THR A 132 5.55 5.83 13.26
N ALA A 133 5.36 6.93 12.53
CA ALA A 133 6.40 7.57 11.73
C ALA A 133 6.67 8.99 12.25
N LEU A 134 7.94 9.40 12.26
CA LEU A 134 8.32 10.79 12.55
C LEU A 134 8.57 11.54 11.25
N VAL A 135 7.78 12.56 10.97
CA VAL A 135 8.02 13.50 9.87
C VAL A 135 8.98 14.59 10.35
N LYS A 136 10.05 14.81 9.59
CA LYS A 136 11.12 15.76 9.89
C LYS A 136 10.97 17.03 9.05
N GLN A 137 12.04 17.83 9.01
CA GLN A 137 12.08 19.16 8.37
C GLN A 137 11.87 19.13 6.85
N ASP A 138 11.99 17.98 6.21
CA ASP A 138 11.69 17.80 4.80
C ASP A 138 10.17 17.65 4.52
N HIS A 139 9.34 17.70 5.56
CA HIS A 139 7.88 17.68 5.48
C HIS A 139 7.32 16.50 4.68
N THR A 140 8.11 15.42 4.59
CA THR A 140 7.85 14.27 3.74
C THR A 140 7.72 13.00 4.56
N LEU A 141 6.67 12.21 4.29
CA LEU A 141 6.54 10.83 4.74
C LEU A 141 6.86 9.89 3.58
N ARG A 142 7.79 8.95 3.81
CA ARG A 142 8.16 7.92 2.82
C ARG A 142 7.69 6.57 3.30
N ILE A 143 6.98 5.85 2.44
CA ILE A 143 6.61 4.45 2.62
C ILE A 143 7.18 3.69 1.42
N HIS A 144 7.89 2.61 1.65
CA HIS A 144 8.47 1.80 0.59
C HIS A 144 8.22 0.33 0.85
N LEU A 145 7.54 -0.32 -0.07
CA LEU A 145 7.35 -1.75 -0.10
C LEU A 145 8.34 -2.32 -1.12
N TYR A 146 9.15 -3.27 -0.70
CA TYR A 146 10.29 -3.74 -1.48
C TYR A 146 10.37 -5.24 -1.56
N TRP A 147 10.49 -5.76 -2.78
CA TRP A 147 10.70 -7.17 -3.03
C TRP A 147 12.19 -7.49 -3.06
N ALA A 148 12.65 -8.21 -2.04
CA ALA A 148 14.05 -8.64 -1.93
C ALA A 148 14.33 -10.01 -2.58
N GLY A 149 13.50 -10.43 -3.55
CA GLY A 149 13.71 -11.70 -4.29
C GLY A 149 13.18 -12.96 -3.58
N LYS A 150 12.20 -12.83 -2.67
CA LYS A 150 11.59 -13.95 -1.93
C LYS A 150 10.14 -14.20 -2.33
N GLY A 151 9.62 -15.39 -2.02
CA GLY A 151 8.28 -15.83 -2.41
C GLY A 151 8.30 -16.63 -3.71
N SER A 152 7.13 -16.78 -4.33
CA SER A 152 7.02 -17.47 -5.62
C SER A 152 7.71 -16.67 -6.72
N LEU A 153 8.35 -17.38 -7.66
CA LEU A 153 8.97 -16.78 -8.84
C LEU A 153 8.24 -17.19 -10.12
N PHE A 154 7.98 -18.49 -10.25
CA PHE A 154 7.44 -19.12 -11.45
C PHE A 154 6.01 -19.64 -11.28
N THR A 155 5.38 -19.40 -10.12
CA THR A 155 3.98 -19.77 -9.91
C THR A 155 3.09 -18.77 -10.66
N PRO A 156 2.21 -19.23 -11.56
CA PRO A 156 1.27 -18.33 -12.23
C PRO A 156 0.44 -17.54 -11.19
N PRO A 157 0.15 -16.25 -11.44
CA PRO A 157 0.39 -15.50 -12.67
C PRO A 157 1.81 -14.89 -12.82
N GLY A 158 2.78 -15.25 -11.97
CA GLY A 158 4.16 -14.73 -12.07
C GLY A 158 4.30 -13.24 -11.72
N THR A 159 3.33 -12.69 -11.00
CA THR A 159 3.31 -11.26 -10.63
C THR A 159 3.84 -11.06 -9.22
N ASN A 160 5.16 -11.06 -9.11
CA ASN A 160 5.86 -10.95 -7.84
C ASN A 160 5.87 -9.51 -7.32
N GLY A 161 6.36 -9.33 -6.12
CA GLY A 161 6.58 -8.02 -5.51
C GLY A 161 5.48 -7.52 -4.58
N PRO A 162 5.54 -6.25 -4.14
CA PRO A 162 4.61 -5.72 -3.16
C PRO A 162 3.23 -5.45 -3.74
N LEU A 163 2.21 -5.68 -2.89
CA LEU A 163 0.81 -5.35 -3.15
C LEU A 163 0.26 -4.60 -1.95
N ILE A 164 -0.58 -3.57 -2.17
CA ILE A 164 -1.24 -2.83 -1.10
C ILE A 164 -2.64 -2.35 -1.53
N SER A 165 -3.60 -2.44 -0.62
CA SER A 165 -5.00 -2.05 -0.87
C SER A 165 -5.24 -0.58 -0.52
N ALA A 166 -4.77 -0.14 0.66
CA ALA A 166 -4.92 1.25 1.08
C ALA A 166 -3.85 1.70 2.07
N ILE A 167 -3.67 3.02 2.19
CA ILE A 167 -2.82 3.66 3.19
C ILE A 167 -3.65 4.72 3.92
N SER A 168 -3.55 4.75 5.25
CA SER A 168 -4.09 5.81 6.08
C SER A 168 -2.97 6.45 6.89
N VAL A 169 -2.93 7.77 6.92
CA VAL A 169 -1.95 8.54 7.68
C VAL A 169 -2.69 9.56 8.52
N THR A 170 -2.54 9.50 9.84
CA THR A 170 -3.20 10.42 10.78
C THR A 170 -2.20 11.02 11.77
N PRO A 171 -2.33 12.31 12.14
CA PRO A 171 -1.50 12.88 13.20
C PRO A 171 -1.71 12.15 14.54
N GLY A 172 -0.63 11.82 15.25
CA GLY A 172 -0.71 11.30 16.62
C GLY A 172 -0.87 12.45 17.62
N MET A 173 -2.10 12.89 17.95
CA MET A 173 -2.33 13.94 18.97
C MET A 173 -2.02 13.43 20.41
N LYS A 174 -1.59 14.25 21.39
CA LYS A 174 -1.98 15.65 21.74
C LYS A 174 -0.80 16.52 22.25
N SER A 175 -0.79 17.82 21.93
CA SER A 175 -0.25 18.87 22.82
C SER A 175 -1.43 19.72 23.37
N PRO A 176 -1.36 20.25 24.61
CA PRO A 176 -2.50 20.87 25.26
C PRO A 176 -2.62 22.34 24.88
N GLN A 177 -3.11 22.63 23.67
CA GLN A 177 -3.80 23.89 23.44
C GLN A 177 -4.81 23.73 22.31
N TYR A 178 -6.07 23.68 22.72
CA TYR A 178 -7.30 23.58 21.92
C TYR A 178 -7.61 22.21 21.29
N PRO A 179 -8.65 21.50 21.76
CA PRO A 179 -9.15 20.31 21.10
C PRO A 179 -9.89 20.73 19.83
N PHE A 180 -9.26 20.58 18.66
CA PHE A 180 -9.98 20.58 17.40
C PHE A 180 -10.15 19.13 16.95
N ILE A 181 -11.39 18.66 17.05
CA ILE A 181 -11.85 17.43 16.39
C ILE A 181 -11.90 17.75 14.89
N VAL A 182 -11.00 17.15 14.12
CA VAL A 182 -11.08 17.12 12.66
C VAL A 182 -11.00 15.65 12.23
N GLN A 183 -12.09 15.20 11.64
CA GLN A 183 -12.28 13.95 10.92
C GLN A 183 -12.23 14.42 9.44
N PHE A 184 -11.26 14.05 8.58
CA PHE A 184 -11.12 12.74 7.93
C PHE A 184 -10.16 12.75 6.72
N SER A 185 -9.74 11.57 6.19
CA SER A 185 -9.16 11.29 4.85
C SER A 185 -7.89 12.02 4.40
N VAL A 186 -6.77 11.31 4.17
CA VAL A 186 -5.41 11.81 3.78
C VAL A 186 -5.38 13.32 3.51
N TRP A 187 -5.30 14.11 4.58
CA TRP A 187 -4.99 15.52 4.47
C TRP A 187 -3.49 15.65 4.61
N PHE A 188 -2.86 16.03 3.51
CA PHE A 188 -1.87 17.07 3.63
C PHE A 188 -2.58 18.35 3.25
N SER A 189 -3.21 18.98 4.25
CA SER A 189 -3.47 20.42 4.16
C SER A 189 -2.16 21.10 4.51
N CYS A 190 -1.73 22.06 3.68
CA CYS A 190 -0.99 23.19 4.22
C CYS A 190 -1.78 23.82 5.39
#